data_AF-A0AAJ2C1M7-F1
#
_entry.id   AF-A0AAJ2C1M7-F1
#
_cell.length_a   1.000
_cell.length_b   1.000
_cell.length_c   1.000
_cell.angle_alpha   90.00
_cell.angle_beta   90.00
_cell.angle_gamma   90.00
#
_symmetry.space_group_name_H-M   'P 1'
#
loop_
_entity.id
_entity.type
_entity.pdbx_description
1 polymer ?
#
loop_
_entity_poly.entity_id
_entity_poly.type
_entity_poly.pdbx_seq_one_letter_code
_entity_poly.pdbx_strand_id
1 'polypeptide(L)'
;MLCSAPFSRAHNVWLEADAQGGYTVQFGGHEGQLETYPAEKLQSVDAYDLRGRKIAVRTEPRPGGLRVVPERQAALLAAHFDNGFFSKVGDGPMVNKPMNDNPGATSGVHAVKFHKTFIQWGVISKKVLGQTFEIVALSHRTPHAGDAVQFQVLLHGQPIEGVRVSLGEKGAAQTTDAQGLVTVRPAAGSNQLLAILRQPVAGDVRTTSQSYEYLLAFPAH
;
A
#
# COMPACT_ATOMS: atom_id res chain seq x y z
N MET A 1 -24.39 -20.59 3.12
CA MET A 1 -23.32 -20.88 2.16
C MET A 1 -22.53 -19.58 1.97
N LEU A 2 -21.43 -19.39 2.71
CA LEU A 2 -20.58 -18.20 2.50
C LEU A 2 -19.80 -18.42 1.21
N CYS A 3 -20.17 -17.73 0.13
CA CYS A 3 -19.33 -17.63 -1.05
C CYS A 3 -18.06 -16.85 -0.67
N SER A 4 -16.97 -17.56 -0.37
CA SER A 4 -15.63 -17.00 -0.47
C SER A 4 -15.40 -16.64 -1.93
N ALA A 5 -15.58 -15.37 -2.29
CA ALA A 5 -15.15 -14.87 -3.58
C ALA A 5 -13.65 -15.20 -3.74
N PRO A 6 -13.23 -15.79 -4.88
CA PRO A 6 -11.82 -16.06 -5.12
C PRO A 6 -11.04 -14.76 -4.97
N PHE A 7 -9.96 -14.81 -4.18
CA PHE A 7 -9.09 -13.66 -3.95
C PHE A 7 -8.58 -13.15 -5.30
N SER A 8 -9.07 -11.99 -5.69
CA SER A 8 -8.37 -11.07 -6.60
C SER A 8 -6.90 -11.03 -6.16
N ARG A 9 -5.98 -11.48 -7.03
CA ARG A 9 -4.53 -11.48 -6.79
C ARG A 9 -4.10 -10.04 -6.47
N ALA A 10 -3.81 -9.77 -5.19
CA ALA A 10 -3.42 -8.45 -4.74
C ALA A 10 -1.95 -8.22 -5.06
N HIS A 11 -1.67 -7.37 -6.03
CA HIS A 11 -0.33 -6.83 -6.25
C HIS A 11 -0.03 -5.75 -5.23
N ASN A 12 1.18 -5.64 -4.72
CA ASN A 12 1.59 -4.49 -3.93
C ASN A 12 2.68 -3.70 -4.63
N VAL A 13 2.85 -2.45 -4.19
CA VAL A 13 4.04 -1.65 -4.44
C VAL A 13 4.82 -1.56 -3.14
N TRP A 14 6.14 -1.72 -3.17
CA TRP A 14 6.98 -1.49 -2.01
C TRP A 14 8.33 -0.90 -2.39
N LEU A 15 8.94 -0.22 -1.42
CA LEU A 15 10.28 0.36 -1.55
C LEU A 15 11.29 -0.57 -0.88
N GLU A 16 12.13 -1.22 -1.68
CA GLU A 16 13.20 -2.10 -1.22
C GLU A 16 14.53 -1.34 -1.23
N ALA A 17 15.21 -1.27 -0.09
CA ALA A 17 16.50 -0.57 0.00
C ALA A 17 17.57 -1.28 -0.86
N ASP A 18 18.40 -0.50 -1.56
CA ASP A 18 19.61 -0.99 -2.21
C ASP A 18 20.87 -0.61 -1.43
N ALA A 19 21.97 -1.30 -1.75
CA ALA A 19 23.25 -1.10 -1.07
C ALA A 19 23.86 0.31 -1.27
N GLN A 20 23.32 1.11 -2.19
CA GLN A 20 23.82 2.44 -2.55
C GLN A 20 22.96 3.56 -1.95
N GLY A 21 22.13 3.25 -0.94
CA GLY A 21 21.31 4.23 -0.22
C GLY A 21 20.05 4.71 -0.97
N GLY A 22 19.74 4.09 -2.11
CA GLY A 22 18.48 4.29 -2.81
C GLY A 22 17.48 3.16 -2.51
N TYR A 23 16.34 3.22 -3.17
CA TYR A 23 15.28 2.22 -3.04
C TYR A 23 14.77 1.81 -4.41
N THR A 24 14.69 0.51 -4.65
CA THR A 24 13.93 -0.03 -5.78
C THR A 24 12.45 0.09 -5.50
N VAL A 25 11.72 0.68 -6.44
CA VAL A 25 10.27 0.62 -6.44
C VAL A 25 9.89 -0.72 -7.04
N GLN A 26 9.56 -1.66 -6.17
CA GLN A 26 9.13 -3.00 -6.54
C GLN A 26 7.61 -3.03 -6.72
N PHE A 27 7.18 -3.83 -7.68
CA PHE A 27 5.78 -4.11 -7.95
C PHE A 27 5.64 -5.60 -8.20
N GLY A 28 4.61 -6.22 -7.67
CA GLY A 28 4.49 -7.66 -7.76
C GLY A 28 3.40 -8.21 -6.86
N GLY A 29 3.13 -9.49 -7.01
CA GLY A 29 2.12 -10.22 -6.26
C GLY A 29 2.70 -11.46 -5.58
N HIS A 30 1.77 -12.27 -5.07
CA HIS A 30 1.95 -13.50 -4.30
C HIS A 30 3.35 -14.12 -4.26
N GLU A 31 3.87 -14.34 -3.05
CA GLU A 31 5.18 -14.95 -2.79
C GLU A 31 6.39 -14.17 -3.35
N GLY A 32 6.22 -12.86 -3.57
CA GLY A 32 7.30 -11.97 -3.97
C GLY A 32 7.65 -12.05 -5.46
N GLN A 33 6.73 -12.55 -6.30
CA GLN A 33 6.93 -12.51 -7.74
C GLN A 33 6.91 -11.05 -8.23
N LEU A 34 8.04 -10.62 -8.76
CA LEU A 34 8.22 -9.29 -9.31
C LEU A 34 7.60 -9.19 -10.70
N GLU A 35 6.90 -8.08 -10.93
CA GLU A 35 6.35 -7.71 -12.22
C GLU A 35 6.93 -6.38 -12.68
N THR A 36 7.12 -6.22 -13.99
CA THR A 36 7.49 -4.94 -14.57
C THR A 36 6.27 -4.03 -14.64
N TYR A 37 6.52 -2.72 -14.59
CA TYR A 37 5.47 -1.72 -14.72
C TYR A 37 5.99 -0.51 -15.48
N PRO A 38 5.09 0.21 -16.18
CA PRO A 38 5.49 1.43 -16.85
C PRO A 38 5.59 2.57 -15.82
N ALA A 39 6.58 3.45 -15.99
CA ALA A 39 7.04 4.40 -14.98
C ALA A 39 5.93 5.34 -14.49
N GLU A 40 4.99 5.69 -15.37
CA GLU A 40 3.85 6.56 -15.09
C GLU A 40 2.88 6.00 -14.03
N LYS A 41 2.93 4.69 -13.73
CA LYS A 41 2.14 4.15 -12.62
C LYS A 41 2.62 4.69 -11.27
N LEU A 42 3.90 5.04 -11.13
CA LEU A 42 4.40 5.68 -9.92
C LEU A 42 4.07 7.18 -9.97
N GLN A 43 3.04 7.57 -9.21
CA GLN A 43 2.54 8.95 -9.17
C GLN A 43 3.41 9.86 -8.30
N SER A 44 3.88 9.36 -7.17
CA SER A 44 4.80 10.10 -6.31
C SER A 44 5.62 9.19 -5.38
N VAL A 45 6.78 9.70 -4.99
CA VAL A 45 7.53 9.22 -3.82
C VAL A 45 7.96 10.42 -2.99
N ASP A 46 7.59 10.41 -1.72
CA ASP A 46 7.99 11.41 -0.74
C ASP A 46 8.93 10.79 0.31
N ALA A 47 9.94 11.53 0.73
CA ALA A 47 10.81 11.15 1.83
C ALA A 47 10.75 12.18 2.96
N TYR A 48 10.92 11.71 4.20
CA TYR A 48 10.86 12.56 5.39
C TYR A 48 11.97 12.19 6.38
N ASP A 49 12.49 13.20 7.08
CA ASP A 49 13.38 12.96 8.22
C ASP A 49 12.62 12.62 9.51
N LEU A 50 13.35 12.32 10.60
CA LEU A 50 12.78 11.96 11.91
C LEU A 50 11.83 13.02 12.50
N ARG A 51 11.98 14.29 12.08
CA ARG A 51 11.13 15.41 12.51
C ARG A 51 9.94 15.62 11.58
N GLY A 52 9.80 14.79 10.55
CA GLY A 52 8.76 14.87 9.54
C GLY A 52 8.91 16.01 8.55
N ARG A 53 10.13 16.54 8.36
CA ARG A 53 10.43 17.51 7.30
C ARG A 53 10.67 16.77 6.00
N LYS A 54 10.14 17.28 4.88
CA LYS A 54 10.36 16.69 3.56
C LYS A 54 11.85 16.67 3.19
N ILE A 55 12.25 15.62 2.49
CA ILE A 55 13.54 15.43 1.84
C ILE A 55 13.25 15.31 0.35
N ALA A 56 14.00 16.01 -0.49
CA ALA A 56 13.86 15.86 -1.93
C ALA A 56 14.30 14.46 -2.37
N VAL A 57 13.60 13.92 -3.36
CA VAL A 57 13.79 12.57 -3.89
C VAL A 57 13.98 12.66 -5.39
N ARG A 58 15.01 12.00 -5.90
CA ARG A 58 15.24 11.83 -7.33
C ARG A 58 14.82 10.44 -7.77
N THR A 59 14.21 10.33 -8.94
CA THR A 59 13.87 9.06 -9.59
C THR A 59 14.88 8.74 -10.69
N GLU A 60 15.35 7.49 -10.76
CA GLU A 60 16.23 6.99 -11.82
C GLU A 60 15.56 5.80 -12.51
N PRO A 61 15.49 5.77 -13.85
CA PRO A 61 15.04 4.59 -14.59
C PRO A 61 15.94 3.38 -14.32
N ARG A 62 15.34 2.19 -14.22
CA ARG A 62 16.05 0.91 -14.20
C ARG A 62 15.29 -0.14 -15.03
N PRO A 63 15.93 -1.25 -15.44
CA PRO A 63 15.22 -2.33 -16.11
C PRO A 63 14.02 -2.80 -15.29
N GLY A 64 12.83 -2.75 -15.89
CA GLY A 64 11.58 -3.21 -15.26
C GLY A 64 10.94 -2.26 -14.24
N GLY A 65 11.50 -1.08 -13.97
CA GLY A 65 10.90 -0.12 -13.03
C GLY A 65 11.74 1.11 -12.73
N LEU A 66 11.61 1.63 -11.52
CA LEU A 66 12.26 2.84 -11.06
C LEU A 66 13.10 2.59 -9.80
N ARG A 67 14.15 3.39 -9.66
CA ARG A 67 14.84 3.62 -8.40
C ARG A 67 14.48 4.99 -7.87
N VAL A 68 14.39 5.13 -6.57
CA VAL A 68 14.28 6.43 -5.89
C VAL A 68 15.44 6.66 -4.95
N VAL A 69 15.94 7.90 -4.93
CA VAL A 69 17.14 8.29 -4.20
C VAL A 69 16.82 9.56 -3.40
N PRO A 70 16.58 9.45 -2.08
CA PRO A 70 16.53 10.61 -1.21
C PRO A 70 17.89 11.33 -1.20
N GLU A 71 17.90 12.66 -1.19
CA GLU A 71 19.14 13.45 -1.16
C GLU A 71 19.98 13.27 0.13
N ARG A 72 19.34 12.77 1.18
CA ARG A 72 19.96 12.43 2.47
C ARG A 72 19.17 11.32 3.15
N GLN A 73 19.73 10.75 4.21
CA GLN A 73 19.08 9.67 4.96
C GLN A 73 17.65 10.06 5.41
N ALA A 74 16.69 9.25 4.98
CA ALA A 74 15.29 9.38 5.37
C ALA A 74 14.96 8.51 6.59
N ALA A 75 13.97 8.94 7.38
CA ALA A 75 13.34 8.13 8.41
C ALA A 75 12.09 7.42 7.90
N LEU A 76 11.45 7.99 6.87
CA LEU A 76 10.26 7.45 6.23
C LEU A 76 10.31 7.73 4.73
N LEU A 77 9.92 6.75 3.92
CA LEU A 77 9.49 6.98 2.54
C LEU A 77 8.02 6.59 2.39
N ALA A 78 7.30 7.29 1.52
CA ALA A 78 5.94 6.99 1.12
C ALA A 78 5.82 6.99 -0.40
N ALA A 79 5.08 6.05 -0.97
CA ALA A 79 4.82 5.99 -2.41
C ALA A 79 3.32 5.96 -2.71
N HIS A 80 2.93 6.59 -3.81
CA HIS A 80 1.59 6.50 -4.41
C HIS A 80 1.74 5.92 -5.81
N PHE A 81 1.02 4.83 -6.06
CA PHE A 81 1.09 4.08 -7.30
C PHE A 81 -0.32 3.81 -7.83
N ASP A 82 -0.64 4.37 -8.99
CA ASP A 82 -1.90 4.08 -9.68
C ASP A 82 -1.69 2.88 -10.59
N ASN A 83 -2.24 1.72 -10.22
CA ASN A 83 -2.12 0.52 -11.02
C ASN A 83 -3.05 0.54 -12.25
N GLY A 84 -3.96 1.50 -12.32
CA GLY A 84 -4.90 1.71 -13.41
C GLY A 84 -6.21 0.95 -13.23
N PHE A 85 -6.99 0.98 -14.31
CA PHE A 85 -8.29 0.33 -14.38
C PHE A 85 -8.16 -1.08 -14.94
N PHE A 86 -8.85 -2.01 -14.30
CA PHE A 86 -9.00 -3.37 -14.79
C PHE A 86 -10.48 -3.69 -14.94
N SER A 87 -10.83 -4.46 -15.95
CA SER A 87 -12.22 -4.87 -16.21
C SER A 87 -12.30 -6.30 -16.71
N LYS A 88 -13.47 -6.92 -16.56
CA LYS A 88 -13.74 -8.26 -17.08
C LYS A 88 -15.15 -8.38 -17.65
N VAL A 89 -15.31 -9.35 -18.55
CA VAL A 89 -16.59 -9.77 -19.12
C VAL A 89 -17.03 -11.05 -18.41
N GLY A 90 -18.16 -11.00 -17.69
CA GLY A 90 -18.67 -12.12 -16.89
C GLY A 90 -17.64 -12.65 -15.88
N ASP A 91 -17.35 -13.94 -15.96
CA ASP A 91 -16.34 -14.63 -15.14
C ASP A 91 -14.98 -14.76 -15.82
N GLY A 92 -14.76 -14.06 -16.93
CA GLY A 92 -13.48 -13.99 -17.61
C GLY A 92 -12.37 -13.32 -16.78
N PRO A 93 -11.12 -13.36 -17.27
CA PRO A 93 -9.99 -12.73 -16.59
C PRO A 93 -10.13 -11.20 -16.55
N MET A 94 -9.51 -10.59 -15.54
CA MET A 94 -9.32 -9.14 -15.51
C MET A 94 -8.28 -8.74 -16.56
N VAL A 95 -8.62 -7.77 -17.40
CA VAL A 95 -7.68 -7.13 -18.34
C VAL A 95 -7.39 -5.71 -17.87
N ASN A 96 -6.16 -5.21 -18.07
CA ASN A 96 -5.75 -3.86 -17.70
C ASN A 96 -6.32 -2.81 -18.67
N LYS A 97 -7.64 -2.66 -18.66
CA LYS A 97 -8.42 -1.67 -19.39
C LYS A 97 -9.63 -1.23 -18.55
N PRO A 98 -10.04 0.04 -18.63
CA PRO A 98 -11.32 0.46 -18.07
C PRO A 98 -12.49 -0.20 -18.82
N MET A 99 -13.67 -0.21 -18.19
CA MET A 99 -14.85 -0.88 -18.74
C MET A 99 -15.32 -0.30 -20.07
N ASN A 100 -15.20 1.02 -20.26
CA ASN A 100 -15.56 1.70 -21.52
C ASN A 100 -14.62 1.36 -22.69
N ASP A 101 -13.44 0.80 -22.42
CA ASP A 101 -12.47 0.35 -23.43
C ASP A 101 -12.40 -1.18 -23.54
N ASN A 102 -13.30 -1.89 -22.85
CA ASN A 102 -13.44 -3.34 -22.86
C ASN A 102 -14.89 -3.72 -23.20
N PRO A 103 -15.22 -3.88 -24.49
CA PRO A 103 -16.60 -4.14 -24.93
C PRO A 103 -17.24 -5.32 -24.20
N GLY A 104 -18.43 -5.10 -23.65
CA GLY A 104 -19.17 -6.11 -22.87
C GLY A 104 -18.70 -6.28 -21.43
N ALA A 105 -17.80 -5.44 -20.91
CA ALA A 105 -17.37 -5.52 -19.53
C ALA A 105 -18.56 -5.41 -18.56
N THR A 106 -18.66 -6.37 -17.65
CA THR A 106 -19.73 -6.44 -16.64
C THR A 106 -19.28 -5.94 -15.27
N SER A 107 -17.96 -5.82 -15.06
CA SER A 107 -17.40 -5.28 -13.83
C SER A 107 -16.00 -4.73 -14.06
N GLY A 108 -15.61 -3.78 -13.21
CA GLY A 108 -14.30 -3.16 -13.21
C GLY A 108 -13.83 -2.72 -11.83
N VAL A 109 -12.53 -2.50 -11.72
CA VAL A 109 -11.85 -1.98 -10.55
C VAL A 109 -10.81 -0.95 -10.96
N HIS A 110 -10.80 0.21 -10.30
CA HIS A 110 -9.65 1.10 -10.28
C HIS A 110 -8.78 0.72 -9.09
N ALA A 111 -7.54 0.29 -9.34
CA ALA A 111 -6.65 -0.21 -8.30
C ALA A 111 -5.57 0.82 -8.00
N VAL A 112 -5.66 1.44 -6.82
CA VAL A 112 -4.68 2.43 -6.34
C VAL A 112 -3.94 1.85 -5.13
N LYS A 113 -2.63 1.99 -5.15
CA LYS A 113 -1.72 1.37 -4.18
C LYS A 113 -0.89 2.44 -3.49
N PHE A 114 -0.73 2.27 -2.20
CA PHE A 114 0.05 3.15 -1.36
C PHE A 114 1.05 2.32 -0.57
N HIS A 115 2.18 2.94 -0.27
CA HIS A 115 3.22 2.32 0.53
C HIS A 115 3.84 3.30 1.49
N LYS A 116 4.28 2.79 2.64
CA LYS A 116 5.24 3.45 3.53
C LYS A 116 6.33 2.46 3.96
N THR A 117 7.55 2.95 4.06
CA THR A 117 8.61 2.27 4.85
C THR A 117 8.96 3.17 6.02
N PHE A 118 8.76 2.69 7.26
CA PHE A 118 9.38 3.27 8.44
C PHE A 118 10.81 2.75 8.54
N ILE A 119 11.78 3.53 8.03
CA ILE A 119 13.21 3.21 8.16
C ILE A 119 13.64 3.37 9.62
N GLN A 120 13.19 4.47 10.22
CA GLN A 120 13.40 4.76 11.64
C GLN A 120 12.04 5.03 12.27
N TRP A 121 11.74 4.29 13.34
CA TRP A 121 10.55 4.52 14.13
C TRP A 121 10.74 5.77 15.02
N GLY A 122 9.68 6.53 15.22
CA GLY A 122 9.74 7.76 16.02
C GLY A 122 8.48 8.60 15.85
N VAL A 123 8.55 9.91 16.11
CA VAL A 123 7.38 10.80 15.96
C VAL A 123 6.80 10.75 14.54
N ILE A 124 7.65 10.56 13.52
CA ILE A 124 7.25 10.46 12.12
C ILE A 124 6.32 9.26 11.84
N SER A 125 6.38 8.16 12.61
CA SER A 125 5.49 6.99 12.38
C SER A 125 4.03 7.30 12.73
N LYS A 126 3.78 8.33 13.54
CA LYS A 126 2.44 8.82 13.88
C LYS A 126 1.91 9.87 12.91
N LYS A 127 2.74 10.38 12.01
CA LYS A 127 2.37 11.53 11.18
C LYS A 127 1.46 11.10 10.03
N VAL A 128 0.32 11.79 9.91
CA VAL A 128 -0.52 11.76 8.71
C VAL A 128 0.15 12.61 7.63
N LEU A 129 0.44 11.98 6.50
CA LEU A 129 1.12 12.57 5.34
C LEU A 129 0.13 13.09 4.29
N GLY A 130 -1.14 12.68 4.38
CA GLY A 130 -2.19 13.08 3.44
C GLY A 130 -2.32 12.16 2.24
N GLN A 131 -1.88 10.89 2.34
CA GLN A 131 -2.22 9.90 1.33
C GLN A 131 -3.73 9.62 1.38
N THR A 132 -4.37 9.39 0.24
CA THR A 132 -5.81 9.14 0.18
C THR A 132 -6.22 7.96 1.05
N PHE A 133 -5.45 6.88 1.04
CA PHE A 133 -5.59 5.76 1.95
C PHE A 133 -4.28 5.65 2.72
N GLU A 134 -4.32 5.64 4.06
CA GLU A 134 -3.13 5.86 4.87
C GLU A 134 -3.13 5.05 6.17
N ILE A 135 -1.99 4.48 6.53
CA ILE A 135 -1.77 3.87 7.84
C ILE A 135 -0.81 4.74 8.65
N VAL A 136 -1.14 4.97 9.93
CA VAL A 136 -0.26 5.60 10.93
C VAL A 136 -0.18 4.74 12.19
N ALA A 137 0.97 4.79 12.88
CA ALA A 137 1.10 4.20 14.20
C ALA A 137 0.47 5.10 15.27
N LEU A 138 -0.05 4.54 16.36
CA LEU A 138 -0.51 5.34 17.51
C LEU A 138 0.61 5.68 18.51
N SER A 139 1.71 4.93 18.45
CA SER A 139 2.88 5.09 19.31
C SER A 139 4.13 5.46 18.52
N HIS A 140 4.95 6.33 19.10
CA HIS A 140 6.30 6.66 18.59
C HIS A 140 7.38 5.75 19.21
N ARG A 141 7.00 4.84 20.10
CA ARG A 141 7.93 3.84 20.66
C ARG A 141 8.10 2.72 19.65
N THR A 142 9.35 2.36 19.37
CA THR A 142 9.66 1.27 18.46
C THR A 142 8.99 -0.02 18.94
N PRO A 143 8.30 -0.76 18.05
CA PRO A 143 7.69 -2.03 18.37
C PRO A 143 8.70 -3.06 18.86
N HIS A 144 8.24 -3.90 19.79
CA HIS A 144 8.92 -5.14 20.15
C HIS A 144 8.19 -6.34 19.57
N ALA A 145 8.94 -7.40 19.28
CA ALA A 145 8.38 -8.65 18.80
C ALA A 145 7.37 -9.24 19.80
N GLY A 146 6.21 -9.65 19.33
CA GLY A 146 5.13 -10.22 20.14
C GLY A 146 4.27 -9.21 20.91
N ASP A 147 4.78 -7.99 21.13
CA ASP A 147 4.03 -6.92 21.79
C ASP A 147 2.91 -6.37 20.92
N ALA A 148 1.85 -5.87 21.58
CA ALA A 148 0.73 -5.26 20.88
C ALA A 148 1.12 -3.88 20.32
N VAL A 149 0.93 -3.69 19.01
CA VAL A 149 1.12 -2.43 18.32
C VAL A 149 -0.20 -2.00 17.70
N GLN A 150 -0.66 -0.80 18.04
CA GLN A 150 -1.85 -0.21 17.43
C GLN A 150 -1.49 0.68 16.24
N PHE A 151 -2.26 0.49 15.18
CA PHE A 151 -2.28 1.32 13.99
C PHE A 151 -3.68 1.89 13.79
N GLN A 152 -3.75 3.05 13.13
CA GLN A 152 -4.98 3.64 12.64
C GLN A 152 -4.93 3.71 11.12
N VAL A 153 -6.01 3.27 10.47
CA VAL A 153 -6.21 3.35 9.03
C VAL A 153 -7.15 4.50 8.73
N LEU A 154 -6.76 5.31 7.75
CA LEU A 154 -7.44 6.51 7.33
C LEU A 154 -7.82 6.42 5.85
N LEU A 155 -8.99 6.95 5.51
CA LEU A 155 -9.41 7.25 4.15
C LEU A 155 -9.74 8.74 4.07
N HIS A 156 -9.12 9.46 3.12
CA HIS A 156 -9.18 10.92 3.02
C HIS A 156 -8.86 11.65 4.33
N GLY A 157 -7.88 11.12 5.08
CA GLY A 157 -7.47 11.67 6.38
C GLY A 157 -8.43 11.40 7.54
N GLN A 158 -9.52 10.67 7.33
CA GLN A 158 -10.50 10.31 8.36
C GLN A 158 -10.42 8.82 8.71
N PRO A 159 -10.64 8.42 9.98
CA PRO A 159 -10.69 7.01 10.34
C PRO A 159 -11.73 6.22 9.54
N ILE A 160 -11.39 4.99 9.17
CA ILE A 160 -12.26 4.14 8.35
C ILE A 160 -12.41 2.74 8.95
N GLU A 161 -13.66 2.36 9.21
CA GLU A 161 -14.06 1.02 9.68
C GLU A 161 -14.05 0.01 8.52
N GLY A 162 -13.95 -1.27 8.84
CA GLY A 162 -14.22 -2.32 7.86
C GLY A 162 -13.04 -2.65 6.95
N VAL A 163 -11.88 -2.03 7.16
CA VAL A 163 -10.68 -2.31 6.36
C VAL A 163 -10.09 -3.65 6.78
N ARG A 164 -9.86 -4.53 5.80
CA ARG A 164 -9.16 -5.79 6.05
C ARG A 164 -7.67 -5.52 6.23
N VAL A 165 -7.10 -5.98 7.35
CA VAL A 165 -5.69 -5.80 7.69
C VAL A 165 -5.03 -7.13 8.07
N SER A 166 -3.79 -7.38 7.64
CA SER A 166 -2.99 -8.54 8.05
C SER A 166 -1.50 -8.22 8.13
N LEU A 167 -0.77 -8.94 8.99
CA LEU A 167 0.70 -8.97 8.96
C LEU A 167 1.17 -9.98 7.92
N GLY A 168 1.78 -9.51 6.84
CA GLY A 168 2.14 -10.33 5.68
C GLY A 168 0.94 -10.86 4.89
N GLU A 169 1.21 -11.43 3.72
CA GLU A 169 0.16 -11.98 2.84
C GLU A 169 -0.58 -13.18 3.44
N LYS A 170 0.12 -13.98 4.25
CA LYS A 170 -0.39 -15.22 4.86
C LYS A 170 -0.88 -15.02 6.30
N GLY A 171 -0.82 -13.80 6.83
CA GLY A 171 -1.24 -13.49 8.19
C GLY A 171 -2.74 -13.60 8.40
N ALA A 172 -3.14 -13.86 9.65
CA ALA A 172 -4.54 -13.80 10.03
C ALA A 172 -5.09 -12.39 9.80
N ALA A 173 -6.21 -12.31 9.08
CA ALA A 173 -6.83 -11.04 8.78
C ALA A 173 -7.73 -10.58 9.92
N GLN A 174 -7.67 -9.28 10.18
CA GLN A 174 -8.49 -8.54 11.12
C GLN A 174 -9.20 -7.41 10.36
N THR A 175 -10.15 -6.77 11.03
CA THR A 175 -10.89 -5.65 10.46
C THR A 175 -10.75 -4.44 11.37
N THR A 176 -10.58 -3.24 10.79
CA THR A 176 -10.54 -2.01 11.57
C THR A 176 -11.89 -1.72 12.22
N ASP A 177 -11.85 -1.18 13.45
CA ASP A 177 -13.06 -0.74 14.17
C ASP A 177 -13.58 0.64 13.69
N ALA A 178 -14.64 1.13 14.34
CA ALA A 178 -15.25 2.43 14.05
C ALA A 178 -14.30 3.64 14.20
N GLN A 179 -13.18 3.48 14.91
CA GLN A 179 -12.13 4.48 15.05
C GLN A 179 -10.96 4.22 14.08
N GLY A 180 -11.14 3.32 13.12
CA GLY A 180 -10.13 2.91 12.15
C GLY A 180 -8.97 2.15 12.77
N LEU A 181 -9.11 1.62 13.99
CA LEU A 181 -8.00 1.02 14.72
C LEU A 181 -7.86 -0.47 14.44
N VAL A 182 -6.62 -0.93 14.47
CA VAL A 182 -6.26 -2.35 14.45
C VAL A 182 -5.06 -2.60 15.35
N THR A 183 -5.05 -3.73 16.04
CA THR A 183 -3.92 -4.16 16.88
C THR A 183 -3.24 -5.37 16.24
N VAL A 184 -1.93 -5.33 16.12
CA VAL A 184 -1.12 -6.45 15.60
C VAL A 184 0.04 -6.77 16.52
N ARG A 185 0.62 -7.96 16.36
CA ARG A 185 1.78 -8.43 17.11
C ARG A 185 2.89 -8.80 16.12
N PRO A 186 3.87 -7.91 15.87
CA PRO A 186 4.91 -8.14 14.87
C PRO A 186 5.90 -9.22 15.32
N ALA A 187 6.62 -9.80 14.38
CA ALA A 187 7.79 -10.64 14.64
C ALA A 187 9.07 -9.77 14.73
N ALA A 188 10.16 -10.30 15.29
CA ALA A 188 11.44 -9.61 15.27
C ALA A 188 11.92 -9.37 13.83
N GLY A 189 12.49 -8.19 13.57
CA GLY A 189 12.98 -7.79 12.26
C GLY A 189 11.93 -7.04 11.43
N SER A 190 11.95 -7.24 10.11
CA SER A 190 11.09 -6.52 9.16
C SER A 190 9.69 -7.13 9.11
N ASN A 191 8.68 -6.28 9.20
CA ASN A 191 7.27 -6.65 9.13
C ASN A 191 6.59 -5.86 8.01
N GLN A 192 5.55 -6.45 7.42
CA GLN A 192 4.68 -5.78 6.47
C GLN A 192 3.25 -5.84 6.99
N LEU A 193 2.61 -4.69 7.15
CA LEU A 193 1.18 -4.57 7.44
C LEU A 193 0.45 -4.24 6.14
N LEU A 194 -0.42 -5.13 5.71
CA LEU A 194 -1.21 -4.98 4.50
C LEU A 194 -2.60 -4.51 4.91
N ALA A 195 -3.12 -3.47 4.26
CA ALA A 195 -4.50 -3.04 4.40
C ALA A 195 -5.18 -3.00 3.02
N ILE A 196 -6.40 -3.52 2.94
CA ILE A 196 -7.17 -3.59 1.69
C ILE A 196 -8.59 -3.09 1.95
N LEU A 197 -9.01 -2.13 1.14
CA LEU A 197 -10.37 -1.61 1.10
C LEU A 197 -10.87 -1.62 -0.34
N ARG A 198 -12.02 -2.26 -0.58
CA ARG A 198 -12.71 -2.17 -1.87
C ARG A 198 -14.11 -1.63 -1.65
N GLN A 199 -14.48 -0.62 -2.42
CA GLN A 199 -15.77 0.05 -2.34
C GLN A 199 -16.45 0.09 -3.71
N PRO A 200 -17.78 -0.06 -3.78
CA PRO A 200 -18.51 0.13 -5.02
C PRO A 200 -18.41 1.59 -5.48
N VAL A 201 -18.39 1.79 -6.79
CA VAL A 201 -18.42 3.11 -7.44
C VAL A 201 -19.67 3.18 -8.30
N ALA A 202 -20.44 4.27 -8.18
CA ALA A 202 -21.62 4.53 -8.99
C ALA A 202 -21.36 5.72 -9.92
N GLY A 203 -21.86 5.64 -11.16
CA GLY A 203 -21.81 6.75 -12.13
C GLY A 203 -20.48 6.91 -12.89
N ASP A 204 -19.47 6.08 -12.63
CA ASP A 204 -18.24 6.03 -13.44
C ASP A 204 -18.34 4.93 -14.50
N VAL A 205 -18.32 5.31 -15.79
CA VAL A 205 -18.38 4.35 -16.91
C VAL A 205 -17.13 3.48 -17.04
N ARG A 206 -16.05 3.82 -16.34
CA ARG A 206 -14.76 3.11 -16.41
C ARG A 206 -14.67 1.95 -15.42
N THR A 207 -15.47 1.95 -14.36
CA THR A 207 -15.35 0.98 -13.26
C THR A 207 -16.63 0.82 -12.45
N THR A 208 -16.77 -0.35 -11.79
CA THR A 208 -17.81 -0.58 -10.78
C THR A 208 -17.28 -0.48 -9.35
N SER A 209 -15.97 -0.37 -9.16
CA SER A 209 -15.36 -0.33 -7.82
C SER A 209 -14.03 0.41 -7.76
N GLN A 210 -13.70 0.90 -6.58
CA GLN A 210 -12.41 1.45 -6.19
C GLN A 210 -11.73 0.47 -5.25
N SER A 211 -10.47 0.13 -5.49
CA SER A 211 -9.65 -0.71 -4.63
C SER A 211 -8.46 0.11 -4.14
N TYR A 212 -8.36 0.26 -2.83
CA TYR A 212 -7.21 0.84 -2.15
C TYR A 212 -6.43 -0.29 -1.47
N GLU A 213 -5.14 -0.35 -1.75
CA GLU A 213 -4.21 -1.29 -1.12
C GLU A 213 -3.08 -0.49 -0.48
N TYR A 214 -2.70 -0.86 0.74
CA TYR A 214 -1.64 -0.21 1.49
C TYR A 214 -0.66 -1.25 2.01
N LEU A 215 0.63 -1.05 1.77
CA LEU A 215 1.69 -1.83 2.40
C LEU A 215 2.52 -0.90 3.30
N LEU A 216 2.53 -1.19 4.59
CA LEU A 216 3.41 -0.52 5.55
C LEU A 216 4.54 -1.49 5.95
N ALA A 217 5.77 -1.18 5.57
CA ALA A 217 6.96 -1.88 6.04
C ALA A 217 7.53 -1.19 7.29
N PHE A 218 7.83 -1.96 8.34
CA PHE A 218 8.39 -1.42 9.58
C PHE A 218 9.22 -2.45 10.36
N PRO A 219 10.22 -2.01 11.14
CA PRO A 219 11.00 -2.87 12.01
C PRO A 219 10.30 -3.10 13.37
N ALA A 220 10.57 -4.26 13.97
CA ALA A 220 10.33 -4.55 15.39
C ALA A 220 11.56 -5.23 15.99
N HIS A 221 11.84 -4.97 17.28
CA HIS A 221 13.01 -5.50 17.99
C HIS A 221 12.68 -6.68 18.91
#